data_AF-X1KEL7-F1
#
_entry.id   AF-X1KEL7-F1
#
_cell.length_a   1.000
_cell.length_b   1.000
_cell.length_c   1.000
_cell.angle_alpha   90.00
_cell.angle_beta   90.00
_cell.angle_gamma   90.00
#
_symmetry.space_group_name_H-M   'P 1'
#
loop_
_entity.id
_entity.type
_entity.pdbx_description
1 polymer ?
#
loop_
_entity_poly.entity_id
_entity_poly.type
_entity_poly.pdbx_seq_one_letter_code
_entity_poly.pdbx_strand_id
1 'polypeptide(L)'
;ESAKGKKDMLLSEVDIAMLKKERPDLVEALRSELKEAIYNDKKEGKKMGDEKLKEIQDKLDKAEVKNKESDKKNAKLEEALVLIEAKKFVEGKLKEAEIPDITKARLAKDLSAKPVVKEGKLDETEYEKEIKKAVDAEVAYLAKLSESGKIKGMGDTSVSEEDKKKASEKLTEGFKSLGLTEDQAKSASAGRV
;
A
#
# COMPACT_ATOMS: atom_id res chain seq x y z
N GLU A 1 -45.58 -20.52 92.18
CA GLU A 1 -45.18 -21.16 90.90
C GLU A 1 -46.33 -21.16 89.92
N SER A 2 -46.02 -21.23 88.62
CA SER A 2 -46.96 -21.47 87.51
C SER A 2 -47.67 -20.28 86.87
N ALA A 3 -46.91 -19.47 86.11
CA ALA A 3 -47.45 -18.70 84.98
C ALA A 3 -46.44 -18.46 83.85
N LYS A 4 -45.20 -18.96 83.98
CA LYS A 4 -44.11 -18.77 82.99
C LYS A 4 -44.01 -19.89 81.95
N GLY A 5 -44.62 -21.06 82.18
CA GLY A 5 -44.44 -22.25 81.34
C GLY A 5 -45.36 -22.41 80.14
N LYS A 6 -46.40 -21.56 79.95
CA LYS A 6 -47.33 -21.68 78.81
C LYS A 6 -47.10 -20.69 77.68
N LYS A 7 -46.31 -19.63 77.91
CA LYS A 7 -46.06 -18.60 76.89
C LYS A 7 -44.87 -18.92 75.98
N ASP A 8 -43.94 -19.77 76.43
CA ASP A 8 -42.75 -20.14 75.67
C ASP A 8 -42.95 -21.33 74.70
N MET A 9 -44.08 -22.04 74.76
CA MET A 9 -44.39 -23.18 73.86
C MET A 9 -45.02 -22.77 72.52
N LEU A 10 -45.39 -21.50 72.32
CA LEU A 10 -46.09 -21.08 71.10
C LEU A 10 -45.15 -20.68 69.96
N LEU A 11 -43.83 -20.74 70.17
CA LEU A 11 -42.81 -20.50 69.15
C LEU A 11 -41.82 -21.66 68.99
N SER A 12 -42.05 -22.80 69.64
CA SER A 12 -41.21 -23.98 69.49
C SER A 12 -41.57 -24.74 68.21
N GLU A 13 -40.68 -24.63 67.23
CA GLU A 13 -40.52 -25.53 66.08
C GLU A 13 -41.82 -26.15 65.54
N VAL A 14 -42.36 -25.46 64.54
CA VAL A 14 -43.44 -25.92 63.67
C VAL A 14 -43.00 -27.22 62.99
N ASP A 15 -43.35 -28.38 63.56
CA ASP A 15 -42.99 -29.69 63.02
C ASP A 15 -43.85 -30.01 61.80
N ILE A 16 -43.20 -30.16 60.65
CA ILE A 16 -43.80 -30.50 59.36
C ILE A 16 -44.66 -31.78 59.47
N ALA A 17 -44.29 -32.73 60.33
CA ALA A 17 -45.08 -33.92 60.57
C ALA A 17 -46.44 -33.62 61.24
N MET A 18 -46.48 -32.68 62.19
CA MET A 18 -47.72 -32.21 62.80
C MET A 18 -48.59 -31.41 61.82
N LEU A 19 -48.03 -30.48 61.02
CA LEU A 19 -48.86 -29.75 60.04
C LEU A 19 -49.46 -30.66 58.98
N LYS A 20 -48.75 -31.68 58.53
CA LYS A 20 -49.30 -32.66 57.58
C LYS A 20 -50.53 -33.37 58.13
N LYS A 21 -50.59 -33.58 59.45
CA LYS A 21 -51.69 -34.27 60.12
C LYS A 21 -52.84 -33.32 60.46
N GLU A 22 -52.53 -32.14 60.96
CA GLU A 22 -53.54 -31.20 61.47
C GLU A 22 -54.04 -30.21 60.41
N ARG A 23 -53.19 -29.82 59.46
CA ARG A 23 -53.47 -28.81 58.43
C ARG A 23 -52.85 -29.19 57.07
N PRO A 24 -53.30 -30.29 56.44
CA PRO A 24 -52.79 -30.73 55.14
C PRO A 24 -53.07 -29.70 54.03
N ASP A 25 -54.15 -28.92 54.18
CA ASP A 25 -54.53 -27.80 53.32
C ASP A 25 -53.41 -26.76 53.18
N LEU A 26 -52.80 -26.37 54.30
CA LEU A 26 -51.68 -25.41 54.32
C LEU A 26 -50.41 -26.00 53.73
N VAL A 27 -50.15 -27.29 53.97
CA VAL A 27 -48.97 -27.98 53.41
C VAL A 27 -49.08 -28.10 51.89
N GLU A 28 -50.26 -28.38 51.35
CA GLU A 28 -50.49 -28.42 49.90
C GLU A 28 -50.40 -27.03 49.28
N ALA A 29 -50.98 -26.00 49.88
CA ALA A 29 -50.87 -24.62 49.43
C ALA A 29 -49.39 -24.16 49.35
N LEU A 30 -48.61 -24.42 50.41
CA LEU A 30 -47.18 -24.13 50.44
C LEU A 30 -46.40 -24.92 49.37
N ARG A 31 -46.77 -26.18 49.12
CA ARG A 31 -46.15 -26.99 48.05
C ARG A 31 -46.46 -26.46 46.67
N SER A 32 -47.69 -26.02 46.39
CA SER A 32 -48.06 -25.42 45.11
C SER A 32 -47.32 -24.10 44.90
N GLU A 33 -47.25 -23.25 45.92
CA GLU A 33 -46.56 -21.95 45.85
C GLU A 33 -45.06 -22.14 45.64
N LEU A 34 -44.42 -23.06 46.37
CA LEU A 34 -43.02 -23.42 46.15
C LEU A 34 -42.77 -23.98 44.74
N LYS A 35 -43.70 -24.79 44.22
CA LYS A 35 -43.58 -25.37 42.87
C LYS A 35 -43.68 -24.29 41.79
N GLU A 36 -44.59 -23.33 41.93
CA GLU A 36 -44.71 -22.18 41.03
C GLU A 36 -43.49 -21.25 41.10
N ALA A 37 -43.00 -20.97 42.31
CA ALA A 37 -41.79 -20.17 42.52
C ALA A 37 -40.57 -20.80 41.83
N ILE A 38 -40.34 -22.12 42.04
CA ILE A 38 -39.25 -22.86 41.39
C ILE A 38 -39.41 -22.88 39.87
N TYR A 39 -40.64 -23.00 39.36
CA TYR A 39 -40.91 -22.99 37.92
C TYR A 39 -40.59 -21.63 37.29
N ASN A 40 -41.03 -20.54 37.94
CA ASN A 40 -40.80 -19.18 37.47
C ASN A 40 -39.31 -18.82 37.53
N ASP A 41 -38.61 -19.14 38.61
CA ASP A 41 -37.17 -18.90 38.76
C ASP A 41 -36.35 -19.62 37.68
N LYS A 42 -36.67 -20.90 37.39
CA LYS A 42 -36.04 -21.63 36.26
C LYS A 42 -36.34 -21.01 34.90
N LYS A 43 -37.56 -20.52 34.69
CA LYS A 43 -37.97 -19.89 33.43
C LYS A 43 -37.27 -18.54 33.23
N GLU A 44 -37.14 -17.74 34.28
CA GLU A 44 -36.42 -16.46 34.26
C GLU A 44 -34.91 -16.67 34.10
N GLY A 45 -34.32 -17.63 34.83
CA GLY A 45 -32.92 -18.01 34.67
C GLY A 45 -32.60 -18.48 33.24
N LYS A 46 -33.50 -19.25 32.62
CA LYS A 46 -33.35 -19.67 31.22
C LYS A 46 -33.46 -18.49 30.25
N LYS A 47 -34.46 -17.61 30.42
CA LYS A 47 -34.60 -16.39 29.60
C LYS A 47 -33.38 -15.48 29.69
N MET A 48 -32.88 -15.24 30.90
CA MET A 48 -31.68 -14.42 31.11
C MET A 48 -30.44 -15.07 30.50
N GLY A 49 -30.35 -16.41 30.52
CA GLY A 49 -29.33 -17.16 29.80
C GLY A 49 -29.43 -16.98 28.28
N ASP A 50 -30.62 -17.13 27.72
CA ASP A 50 -30.88 -16.98 26.28
C ASP A 50 -30.62 -15.55 25.79
N GLU A 51 -30.97 -14.52 26.58
CA GLU A 51 -30.67 -13.12 26.27
C GLU A 51 -29.16 -12.84 26.27
N LYS A 52 -28.44 -13.33 27.28
CA LYS A 52 -26.97 -13.21 27.32
C LYS A 52 -26.30 -13.94 26.15
N LEU A 53 -26.80 -15.12 25.77
CA LEU A 53 -26.30 -15.84 24.60
C LEU A 53 -26.50 -15.05 23.31
N LYS A 54 -27.68 -14.45 23.12
CA LYS A 54 -27.93 -13.56 21.97
C LYS A 54 -27.01 -12.35 21.96
N GLU A 55 -26.82 -11.68 23.10
CA GLU A 55 -25.94 -10.52 23.18
C GLU A 55 -24.47 -10.88 22.87
N ILE A 56 -24.02 -12.05 23.34
CA ILE A 56 -22.68 -12.57 23.02
C ILE A 56 -22.57 -12.88 21.53
N GLN A 57 -23.58 -13.51 20.93
CA GLN A 57 -23.60 -13.81 19.50
C GLN A 57 -23.55 -12.52 18.66
N ASP A 58 -24.37 -11.52 19.00
CA ASP A 58 -24.37 -10.22 18.32
C ASP A 58 -23.01 -9.50 18.42
N LYS A 59 -22.34 -9.61 19.57
CA LYS A 59 -20.99 -9.07 19.77
C LYS A 59 -19.95 -9.82 18.95
N LEU A 60 -20.06 -11.15 18.86
CA LEU A 60 -19.18 -11.99 18.07
C LEU A 60 -19.32 -11.66 16.57
N ASP A 61 -20.54 -11.61 16.05
CA ASP A 61 -20.82 -11.28 14.66
C ASP A 61 -20.30 -9.88 14.32
N LYS A 62 -20.51 -8.89 15.20
CA LYS A 62 -19.95 -7.53 15.03
C LYS A 62 -18.42 -7.52 15.06
N ALA A 63 -17.80 -8.33 15.91
CA ALA A 63 -16.34 -8.43 15.99
C ALA A 63 -15.77 -9.08 14.72
N GLU A 64 -16.40 -10.14 14.21
CA GLU A 64 -15.99 -10.78 12.96
C GLU A 64 -16.08 -9.84 11.75
N VAL A 65 -17.17 -9.07 11.65
CA VAL A 65 -17.31 -8.06 10.59
C VAL A 65 -16.19 -7.02 10.68
N LYS A 66 -15.92 -6.50 11.88
CA LYS A 66 -14.83 -5.54 12.10
C LYS A 66 -13.45 -6.11 11.77
N ASN A 67 -13.18 -7.37 12.11
CA ASN A 67 -11.93 -8.03 11.76
C ASN A 67 -11.77 -8.15 10.24
N LYS A 68 -12.80 -8.64 9.54
CA LYS A 68 -12.79 -8.74 8.07
C LYS A 68 -12.59 -7.38 7.40
N GLU A 69 -13.18 -6.31 7.93
CA GLU A 69 -12.94 -4.96 7.43
C GLU A 69 -11.52 -4.46 7.71
N SER A 70 -10.96 -4.80 8.87
CA SER A 70 -9.61 -4.41 9.28
C SER A 70 -8.57 -5.13 8.43
N ASP A 71 -8.74 -6.42 8.17
CA ASP A 71 -7.86 -7.22 7.30
C ASP A 71 -7.85 -6.66 5.88
N LYS A 72 -9.02 -6.28 5.34
CA LYS A 72 -9.10 -5.62 4.02
C LYS A 72 -8.39 -4.28 3.99
N LYS A 73 -8.46 -3.50 5.08
CA LYS A 73 -7.74 -2.22 5.18
C LYS A 73 -6.24 -2.44 5.29
N ASN A 74 -5.81 -3.40 6.10
CA ASN A 74 -4.40 -3.75 6.25
C ASN A 74 -3.79 -4.22 4.93
N ALA A 75 -4.46 -5.12 4.19
CA ALA A 75 -4.00 -5.55 2.88
C ALA A 75 -3.82 -4.38 1.90
N LYS A 76 -4.80 -3.45 1.83
CA LYS A 76 -4.68 -2.25 0.99
C LYS A 76 -3.56 -1.31 1.43
N LEU A 77 -3.33 -1.18 2.74
CA LEU A 77 -2.25 -0.36 3.27
C LEU A 77 -0.89 -0.98 2.97
N GLU A 78 -0.75 -2.30 3.10
CA GLU A 78 0.46 -3.04 2.74
C GLU A 78 0.77 -2.88 1.24
N GLU A 79 -0.23 -3.02 0.36
CA GLU A 79 -0.08 -2.75 -1.07
C GLU A 79 0.38 -1.31 -1.34
N ALA A 80 -0.22 -0.32 -0.65
CA ALA A 80 0.16 1.08 -0.79
C ALA A 80 1.59 1.35 -0.29
N LEU A 81 2.01 0.70 0.80
CA LEU A 81 3.37 0.80 1.33
C LEU A 81 4.39 0.26 0.34
N VAL A 82 4.15 -0.91 -0.26
CA VAL A 82 5.03 -1.49 -1.28
C VAL A 82 5.19 -0.54 -2.47
N LEU A 83 4.11 0.11 -2.93
CA LEU A 83 4.18 1.09 -4.02
C LEU A 83 4.98 2.35 -3.63
N ILE A 84 4.87 2.81 -2.38
CA ILE A 84 5.63 3.96 -1.88
C ILE A 84 7.11 3.60 -1.74
N GLU A 85 7.42 2.43 -1.19
CA GLU A 85 8.78 1.91 -1.07
C GLU A 85 9.41 1.74 -2.45
N ALA A 86 8.68 1.18 -3.40
CA ALA A 86 9.12 1.06 -4.78
C ALA A 86 9.47 2.41 -5.42
N LYS A 87 8.62 3.43 -5.24
CA LYS A 87 8.90 4.79 -5.71
C LYS A 87 10.18 5.34 -5.12
N LYS A 88 10.33 5.25 -3.80
CA LYS A 88 11.53 5.74 -3.11
C LYS A 88 12.79 5.02 -3.56
N PHE A 89 12.71 3.70 -3.75
CA PHE A 89 13.83 2.88 -4.20
C PHE A 89 14.27 3.27 -5.61
N VAL A 90 13.32 3.35 -6.55
CA VAL A 90 13.60 3.77 -7.93
C VAL A 90 14.15 5.19 -8.00
N GLU A 91 13.51 6.15 -7.32
CA GLU A 91 13.99 7.54 -7.29
C GLU A 91 15.39 7.65 -6.68
N GLY A 92 15.70 6.87 -5.65
CA GLY A 92 17.04 6.78 -5.06
C GLY A 92 18.08 6.32 -6.08
N LYS A 93 17.82 5.20 -6.77
CA LYS A 93 18.74 4.65 -7.78
C LYS A 93 18.87 5.53 -9.02
N LEU A 94 17.79 6.15 -9.48
CA LEU A 94 17.82 7.03 -10.66
C LEU A 94 18.54 8.36 -10.40
N LYS A 95 18.65 8.83 -9.15
CA LYS A 95 19.46 10.01 -8.82
C LYS A 95 20.94 9.80 -9.11
N GLU A 96 21.44 8.59 -8.86
CA GLU A 96 22.84 8.20 -9.12
C GLU A 96 23.14 8.03 -10.62
N ALA A 97 22.13 7.86 -11.47
CA ALA A 97 22.31 7.68 -12.91
C ALA A 97 22.63 9.00 -13.63
N GLU A 98 23.58 8.96 -14.57
CA GLU A 98 23.96 10.07 -15.45
C GLU A 98 23.05 10.15 -16.69
N ILE A 99 21.74 10.33 -16.46
CA ILE A 99 20.74 10.53 -17.52
C ILE A 99 19.98 11.85 -17.32
N PRO A 100 19.37 12.45 -18.36
CA PRO A 100 18.61 13.70 -18.22
C PRO A 100 17.44 13.58 -17.23
N ASP A 101 17.11 14.68 -16.54
CA ASP A 101 16.05 14.69 -15.51
C ASP A 101 14.67 14.29 -16.05
N ILE A 102 14.35 14.69 -17.29
CA ILE A 102 13.12 14.28 -17.98
C ILE A 102 13.05 12.75 -18.09
N THR A 103 14.18 12.13 -18.40
CA THR A 103 14.32 10.68 -18.54
C THR A 103 14.24 9.98 -17.19
N LYS A 104 14.86 10.55 -16.14
CA LYS A 104 14.72 10.06 -14.76
C LYS A 104 13.25 10.07 -14.34
N ALA A 105 12.53 11.16 -14.58
CA ALA A 105 11.12 11.27 -14.21
C ALA A 105 10.24 10.24 -14.95
N ARG A 106 10.51 10.00 -16.24
CA ARG A 106 9.81 8.98 -17.03
C ARG A 106 10.07 7.57 -16.48
N LEU A 107 11.34 7.20 -16.32
CA LEU A 107 11.72 5.88 -15.78
C LEU A 107 11.20 5.68 -14.35
N ALA A 108 11.21 6.73 -13.52
CA ALA A 108 10.64 6.67 -12.17
C ALA A 108 9.16 6.31 -12.21
N LYS A 109 8.39 6.94 -13.09
CA LYS A 109 6.95 6.65 -13.25
C LYS A 109 6.72 5.23 -13.78
N ASP A 110 7.48 4.81 -14.79
CA ASP A 110 7.29 3.53 -15.47
C ASP A 110 7.67 2.34 -14.56
N LEU A 111 8.83 2.42 -13.90
CA LEU A 111 9.33 1.35 -13.03
C LEU A 111 8.55 1.27 -11.73
N SER A 112 8.24 2.41 -11.09
CA SER A 112 7.49 2.41 -9.83
C SER A 112 6.03 1.96 -9.97
N ALA A 113 5.48 1.96 -11.19
CA ALA A 113 4.15 1.40 -11.46
C ALA A 113 4.16 -0.14 -11.49
N LYS A 114 5.34 -0.77 -11.61
CA LYS A 114 5.54 -2.21 -11.71
C LYS A 114 6.66 -2.66 -10.77
N PRO A 115 6.45 -2.57 -9.44
CA PRO A 115 7.45 -3.03 -8.49
C PRO A 115 7.70 -4.54 -8.65
N VAL A 116 8.97 -4.94 -8.57
CA VAL A 116 9.32 -6.36 -8.43
C VAL A 116 9.15 -6.73 -6.96
N VAL A 117 8.25 -7.67 -6.69
CA VAL A 117 7.83 -8.06 -5.34
C VAL A 117 8.08 -9.54 -5.14
N LYS A 118 8.66 -9.89 -3.99
CA LYS A 118 8.85 -11.26 -3.52
C LYS A 118 8.29 -11.37 -2.10
N GLU A 119 7.40 -12.35 -1.89
CA GLU A 119 6.73 -12.59 -0.60
C GLU A 119 6.01 -11.35 -0.03
N GLY A 120 5.43 -10.51 -0.91
CA GLY A 120 4.71 -9.30 -0.50
C GLY A 120 5.61 -8.11 -0.13
N LYS A 121 6.93 -8.21 -0.33
CA LYS A 121 7.89 -7.12 -0.14
C LYS A 121 8.69 -6.86 -1.40
N LEU A 122 9.30 -5.68 -1.50
CA LEU A 122 10.15 -5.33 -2.63
C LEU A 122 11.32 -6.33 -2.75
N ASP A 123 11.50 -6.96 -3.91
CA ASP A 123 12.74 -7.68 -4.21
C ASP A 123 13.79 -6.67 -4.68
N GLU A 124 14.46 -6.04 -3.72
CA GLU A 124 15.46 -5.01 -4.00
C GLU A 124 16.53 -5.50 -4.99
N THR A 125 16.91 -6.78 -4.93
CA THR A 125 18.01 -7.33 -5.72
C THR A 125 17.63 -7.52 -7.18
N GLU A 126 16.44 -8.04 -7.45
CA GLU A 126 15.93 -8.21 -8.80
C GLU A 126 15.47 -6.86 -9.37
N TYR A 127 14.87 -6.02 -8.54
CA TYR A 127 14.43 -4.70 -8.95
C TYR A 127 15.59 -3.79 -9.30
N GLU A 128 16.70 -3.84 -8.56
CA GLU A 128 17.91 -3.09 -8.92
C GLU A 128 18.47 -3.51 -10.28
N LYS A 129 18.43 -4.81 -10.61
CA LYS A 129 18.86 -5.29 -11.93
C LYS A 129 17.96 -4.75 -13.03
N GLU A 130 16.65 -4.72 -12.81
CA GLU A 130 15.70 -4.17 -13.78
C GLU A 130 15.89 -2.67 -13.98
N ILE A 131 16.07 -1.91 -12.89
CA ILE A 131 16.37 -0.47 -12.95
C ILE A 131 17.67 -0.22 -13.73
N LYS A 132 18.75 -0.95 -13.42
CA LYS A 132 20.03 -0.84 -14.14
C LYS A 132 19.86 -1.13 -15.63
N LYS A 133 19.18 -2.21 -15.98
CA LYS A 133 18.90 -2.57 -17.37
C LYS A 133 18.11 -1.47 -18.11
N ALA A 134 17.14 -0.85 -17.44
CA ALA A 134 16.35 0.24 -18.01
C ALA A 134 17.20 1.51 -18.20
N VAL A 135 18.07 1.84 -17.24
CA VAL A 135 19.02 2.95 -17.36
C VAL A 135 20.01 2.70 -18.50
N ASP A 136 20.63 1.52 -18.57
CA ASP A 136 21.61 1.18 -19.62
C ASP A 136 20.98 1.24 -21.03
N ALA A 137 19.75 0.76 -21.18
CA ALA A 137 19.02 0.83 -22.44
C ALA A 137 18.79 2.29 -22.89
N GLU A 138 18.50 3.17 -21.93
CA GLU A 138 18.25 4.58 -22.18
C GLU A 138 19.54 5.35 -22.46
N VAL A 139 20.63 5.07 -21.75
CA VAL A 139 21.97 5.58 -22.05
C VAL A 139 22.37 5.20 -23.48
N ALA A 140 22.16 3.95 -23.87
CA ALA A 140 22.45 3.49 -25.24
C ALA A 140 21.57 4.18 -26.29
N TYR A 141 20.30 4.47 -25.98
CA TYR A 141 19.42 5.23 -26.86
C TYR A 141 19.86 6.68 -27.03
N LEU A 142 20.21 7.35 -25.93
CA LEU A 142 20.72 8.71 -25.94
C LEU A 142 22.05 8.83 -26.70
N ALA A 143 22.95 7.85 -26.55
CA ALA A 143 24.19 7.77 -27.32
C ALA A 143 23.90 7.74 -28.83
N LYS A 144 23.04 6.83 -29.30
CA LYS A 144 22.64 6.73 -30.71
C LYS A 144 21.99 8.02 -31.24
N LEU A 145 21.16 8.67 -30.42
CA LEU A 145 20.50 9.92 -30.80
C LEU A 145 21.50 11.07 -30.92
N SER A 146 22.46 11.15 -29.99
CA SER A 146 23.52 12.15 -30.02
C SER A 146 24.46 12.00 -31.23
N GLU A 147 24.69 10.78 -31.71
CA GLU A 147 25.46 10.52 -32.94
C GLU A 147 24.68 10.92 -34.19
N SER A 148 23.36 10.66 -34.19
CA SER A 148 22.48 10.94 -35.33
C SER A 148 22.09 12.42 -35.45
N GLY A 149 22.19 13.19 -34.36
CA GLY A 149 21.81 14.61 -34.30
C GLY A 149 22.92 15.60 -34.64
N LYS A 150 24.16 15.14 -34.89
CA LYS A 150 25.25 16.02 -35.32
C LYS A 150 25.09 16.41 -36.79
N ILE A 151 24.43 17.54 -37.05
CA ILE A 151 24.50 18.19 -38.36
C ILE A 151 25.93 18.76 -38.50
N LYS A 152 26.80 18.00 -39.16
CA LYS A 152 28.16 18.45 -39.52
C LYS A 152 28.02 19.65 -40.46
N GLY A 153 28.37 20.85 -39.99
CA GLY A 153 28.33 22.10 -40.78
C GLY A 153 27.46 23.22 -40.20
N MET A 154 26.74 23.02 -39.10
CA MET A 154 25.93 24.07 -38.46
C MET A 154 26.66 24.69 -37.25
N GLY A 155 27.82 25.31 -37.49
CA GLY A 155 28.47 26.19 -36.50
C GLY A 155 29.55 25.58 -35.60
N ASP A 156 30.07 24.38 -35.89
CA ASP A 156 31.25 23.89 -35.18
C ASP A 156 32.51 24.63 -35.67
N THR A 157 33.01 25.56 -34.85
CA THR A 157 34.23 26.35 -35.10
C THR A 157 35.52 25.53 -35.01
N SER A 158 35.45 24.22 -34.73
CA SER A 158 36.62 23.32 -34.68
C SER A 158 37.02 22.70 -36.02
N VAL A 159 36.82 23.44 -37.13
CA VAL A 159 37.44 23.05 -38.42
C VAL A 159 38.95 23.23 -38.29
N SER A 160 39.72 22.13 -38.41
CA SER A 160 41.18 22.22 -38.42
C SER A 160 41.64 23.19 -39.52
N GLU A 161 42.74 23.91 -39.30
CA GLU A 161 43.35 24.77 -40.32
C GLU A 161 43.66 24.00 -41.61
N GLU A 162 43.97 22.71 -41.53
CA GLU A 162 44.13 21.86 -42.71
C GLU A 162 42.82 21.67 -43.50
N ASP A 163 41.69 21.56 -42.81
CA ASP A 163 40.38 21.38 -43.44
C ASP A 163 39.88 22.70 -44.04
N LYS A 164 40.18 23.85 -43.41
CA LYS A 164 39.93 25.18 -44.00
C LYS A 164 40.73 25.37 -45.28
N LYS A 165 42.01 24.98 -45.28
CA LYS A 165 42.87 25.08 -46.45
C LYS A 165 42.40 24.18 -47.61
N LYS A 166 42.02 22.93 -47.31
CA LYS A 166 41.43 22.02 -48.32
C LYS A 166 40.10 22.54 -48.87
N ALA A 167 39.28 23.17 -48.03
CA ALA A 167 38.03 23.76 -48.47
C ALA A 167 38.27 24.98 -49.39
N SER A 168 39.23 25.85 -49.06
CA SER A 168 39.56 27.03 -49.87
C SER A 168 40.21 26.65 -51.21
N GLU A 169 41.05 25.61 -51.25
CA GLU A 169 41.62 25.07 -52.49
C GLU A 169 40.52 24.52 -53.42
N LYS A 170 39.60 23.70 -52.88
CA LYS A 170 38.46 23.16 -53.66
C LYS A 170 37.52 24.25 -54.18
N LEU A 171 37.27 25.29 -53.38
CA LEU A 171 36.47 26.43 -53.81
C LEU A 171 37.18 27.20 -54.94
N THR A 172 38.49 27.41 -54.82
CA THR A 172 39.30 28.08 -55.85
C THR A 172 39.29 27.28 -57.15
N GLU A 173 39.41 25.96 -57.10
CA GLU A 173 39.29 25.08 -58.27
C GLU A 173 37.89 25.14 -58.89
N GLY A 174 36.84 25.17 -58.06
CA GLY A 174 35.46 25.35 -58.52
C GLY A 174 35.24 26.69 -59.23
N PHE A 175 35.86 27.77 -58.76
CA PHE A 175 35.79 29.06 -59.44
C PHE A 175 36.59 29.08 -60.75
N LYS A 176 37.76 28.42 -60.78
CA LYS A 176 38.51 28.23 -62.03
C LYS A 176 37.69 27.43 -63.06
N SER A 177 36.97 26.39 -62.65
CA SER A 177 36.12 25.60 -63.56
C SER A 177 34.89 26.35 -64.06
N LEU A 178 34.45 27.39 -63.34
CA LEU A 178 33.44 28.35 -63.78
C LEU A 178 33.98 29.47 -64.70
N GLY A 179 35.27 29.42 -65.05
CA GLY A 179 35.89 30.33 -66.01
C GLY A 179 36.54 31.58 -65.43
N LEU A 180 36.70 31.65 -64.10
CA LEU A 180 37.44 32.74 -63.45
C LEU A 180 38.95 32.54 -63.61
N THR A 181 39.68 33.64 -63.76
CA THR A 181 41.16 33.60 -63.73
C THR A 181 41.63 33.24 -62.33
N GLU A 182 42.89 32.80 -62.20
CA GLU A 182 43.42 32.33 -60.92
C GLU A 182 43.32 33.36 -59.79
N ASP A 183 43.52 34.64 -60.09
CA ASP A 183 43.42 35.72 -59.10
C ASP A 183 41.96 36.00 -58.70
N GLN A 184 41.04 35.94 -59.66
CA GLN A 184 39.60 36.10 -59.40
C GLN A 184 39.03 34.92 -58.60
N ALA A 185 39.48 33.70 -58.88
CA ALA A 185 39.09 32.51 -58.17
C ALA A 185 39.58 32.51 -56.70
N LYS A 186 40.79 33.01 -56.45
CA LYS A 186 41.33 33.19 -55.09
C LYS A 186 40.58 34.28 -54.32
N SER A 187 40.24 35.39 -54.99
CA SER A 187 39.44 36.45 -54.35
C SER A 187 38.02 36.00 -54.05
N ALA A 188 37.40 35.19 -54.92
CA ALA A 188 36.06 34.64 -54.71
C ALA A 188 36.03 33.59 -53.60
N SER A 189 37.05 32.73 -53.50
CA SER A 189 37.14 31.70 -52.45
C SER A 189 37.49 32.27 -51.07
N ALA A 190 38.15 33.43 -51.00
CA ALA A 190 38.39 34.16 -49.77
C ALA A 190 37.12 34.87 -49.21
N GLY A 191 36.09 35.02 -50.04
CA GLY A 191 34.85 35.71 -49.66
C GLY A 191 34.99 37.23 -49.61
N ARG A 192 33.92 37.90 -49.15
CA ARG A 192 33.87 39.36 -49.01
C ARG A 192 34.67 39.74 -47.76
N VAL A 193 35.82 40.39 -47.94
CA VAL A 193 36.50 41.15 -46.88
C VAL A 193 35.94 42.57 -46.86
#